data_AF-R7FJA8-F1
#
_entry.id   AF-R7FJA8-F1
#
_cell.length_a   1.000
_cell.length_b   1.000
_cell.length_c   1.000
_cell.angle_alpha   90.00
_cell.angle_beta   90.00
_cell.angle_gamma   90.00
#
_symmetry.space_group_name_H-M   'P 1'
#
loop_
_entity.id
_entity.type
_entity.pdbx_description
1 polymer ?
#
loop_
_entity_poly.entity_id
_entity_poly.type
_entity_poly.pdbx_seq_one_letter_code
_entity_poly.pdbx_strand_id
1 'polypeptide(L)'
;MRELFVEKVINATEDFLDNNQRIKLKEILTKICLNYQIEMIEQTKKQETQKNNTDILNKFISSKEIEGCSNRTLNYYKDNITKMLDTINLSIDEITTETLRNYLADYKGNSKAGMVTIDNIRRILSSFFAWLENEDYIVKSPVRRIHKVKTTRKVKETLTDENLEKLRDTCSNVKDLAILELLISTGMRVGEITRLNISDMNFQERSCIF
;
A
#
# COMPACT_ATOMS: atom_id res chain seq x y z
N MET A 1 -23.43 26.69 -5.94
CA MET A 1 -22.05 26.94 -6.45
C MET A 1 -21.80 28.41 -6.75
N ARG A 2 -22.53 29.04 -7.67
CA ARG A 2 -22.45 30.49 -7.91
C ARG A 2 -22.72 31.32 -6.64
N GLU A 3 -23.78 31.00 -5.92
CA GLU A 3 -24.12 31.69 -4.65
C GLU A 3 -23.04 31.51 -3.58
N LEU A 4 -22.47 30.30 -3.47
CA LEU A 4 -21.37 30.00 -2.54
C LEU A 4 -20.10 30.81 -2.88
N PHE A 5 -19.80 30.99 -4.18
CA PHE A 5 -18.70 31.83 -4.63
C PHE A 5 -18.95 33.29 -4.26
N VAL A 6 -20.16 33.81 -4.51
CA VAL A 6 -20.54 35.18 -4.15
C VAL A 6 -20.45 35.39 -2.64
N GLU A 7 -20.96 34.48 -1.80
CA GLU A 7 -20.83 34.58 -0.34
C GLU A 7 -19.37 34.57 0.13
N LYS A 8 -18.53 33.71 -0.43
CA LYS A 8 -17.09 33.69 -0.10
C LYS A 8 -16.42 35.03 -0.40
N VAL A 9 -16.73 35.63 -1.55
CA VAL A 9 -16.18 36.94 -1.93
C VAL A 9 -16.68 38.03 -0.98
N ILE A 10 -17.98 38.03 -0.62
CA ILE A 10 -18.52 39.02 0.33
C ILE A 10 -17.86 38.89 1.70
N ASN A 11 -17.73 37.68 2.23
CA ASN A 11 -17.09 37.45 3.53
C ASN A 11 -15.61 37.86 3.52
N ALA A 12 -14.88 37.62 2.43
CA ALA A 12 -13.48 38.06 2.30
C ALA A 12 -13.31 39.59 2.22
N THR A 13 -14.38 40.32 1.92
CA THR A 13 -14.38 41.79 1.84
C THR A 13 -14.91 42.48 3.09
N GLU A 14 -15.24 41.71 4.14
CA GLU A 14 -15.86 42.23 5.36
C GLU A 14 -15.00 43.28 6.08
N ASP A 15 -13.67 43.11 6.03
CA ASP A 15 -12.70 43.98 6.70
C ASP A 15 -12.44 45.31 5.98
N PHE A 16 -12.87 45.45 4.71
CA PHE A 16 -12.46 46.57 3.86
C PHE A 16 -13.62 47.34 3.19
N LEU A 17 -14.82 46.76 3.11
CA LEU A 17 -15.99 47.39 2.50
C LEU A 17 -17.09 47.62 3.53
N ASP A 18 -17.83 48.72 3.44
CA ASP A 18 -19.00 48.95 4.29
C ASP A 18 -20.22 48.10 3.86
N ASN A 19 -21.25 48.05 4.70
CA ASN A 19 -22.46 47.25 4.44
C ASN A 19 -23.16 47.61 3.12
N ASN A 20 -23.24 48.89 2.77
CA ASN A 20 -23.91 49.33 1.53
C ASN A 20 -23.09 48.95 0.30
N GLN A 21 -21.76 49.05 0.39
CA GLN A 21 -20.82 48.62 -0.65
C GLN A 21 -20.87 47.11 -0.88
N ARG A 22 -20.94 46.30 0.19
CA ARG A 22 -21.06 44.84 0.10
C ARG A 22 -22.38 44.38 -0.50
N ILE A 23 -23.50 45.05 -0.18
CA ILE A 23 -24.80 44.77 -0.81
C ILE A 23 -24.71 45.00 -2.33
N LYS A 24 -24.12 46.12 -2.74
CA LYS A 24 -23.97 46.48 -4.15
C LYS A 24 -23.03 45.51 -4.89
N LEU A 25 -21.93 45.10 -4.25
CA LEU A 25 -21.01 44.09 -4.75
C LEU A 25 -21.72 42.73 -4.94
N LYS A 26 -22.56 42.32 -3.98
CA LYS A 26 -23.34 41.07 -4.05
C LYS A 26 -24.29 41.08 -5.23
N GLU A 27 -25.02 42.18 -5.45
CA GLU A 27 -25.93 42.33 -6.60
C GLU A 27 -25.20 42.23 -7.94
N ILE A 28 -24.08 42.95 -8.08
CA ILE A 28 -23.29 42.95 -9.31
C ILE A 28 -22.69 41.57 -9.58
N LEU A 29 -22.07 40.94 -8.57
CA LEU A 29 -21.49 39.61 -8.70
C LEU A 29 -22.55 38.57 -9.05
N THR A 30 -23.73 38.63 -8.42
CA THR A 30 -24.83 37.71 -8.71
C THR A 30 -25.27 37.85 -10.16
N LYS A 31 -25.43 39.09 -10.65
CA LYS A 31 -25.82 39.36 -12.04
C LYS A 31 -24.77 38.90 -13.05
N ILE A 32 -23.49 39.15 -12.78
CA ILE A 32 -22.39 38.73 -13.67
C ILE A 32 -22.30 37.21 -13.69
N CYS A 33 -22.32 36.56 -12.52
CA CYS A 33 -22.16 35.12 -12.40
C CYS A 33 -23.28 34.31 -13.08
N LEU A 34 -24.47 34.90 -13.34
CA LEU A 34 -25.52 34.25 -14.13
C LEU A 34 -25.05 33.87 -15.55
N ASN A 35 -24.11 34.65 -16.12
CA ASN A 35 -23.58 34.44 -17.46
C ASN A 35 -22.31 33.56 -17.50
N TYR A 36 -21.88 33.03 -16.36
CA TYR A 36 -20.69 32.18 -16.26
C TYR A 36 -21.03 30.84 -15.61
N GLN A 37 -20.32 29.79 -16.03
CA GLN A 37 -20.28 28.51 -15.35
C GLN A 37 -19.11 28.52 -14.37
N ILE A 38 -19.41 28.39 -13.07
CA ILE A 38 -18.41 28.41 -11.99
C ILE A 38 -18.31 27.02 -11.39
N GLU A 39 -17.11 26.44 -11.44
CA GLU A 39 -16.79 25.12 -10.88
C GLU A 39 -15.68 25.25 -9.82
N MET A 40 -15.78 24.48 -8.74
CA MET A 40 -14.73 24.42 -7.71
C MET A 40 -13.63 23.46 -8.18
N ILE A 41 -12.48 24.02 -8.56
CA ILE A 41 -11.38 23.26 -9.18
C ILE A 41 -10.67 22.31 -8.18
N GLU A 42 -10.62 22.64 -6.89
CA GLU A 42 -9.88 21.85 -5.88
C GLU A 42 -10.48 20.47 -5.58
N GLN A 43 -11.80 20.32 -5.61
CA GLN A 43 -12.45 19.03 -5.31
C GLN A 43 -12.48 18.11 -6.53
N THR A 44 -12.68 18.65 -7.72
CA THR A 44 -12.74 17.88 -8.98
C THR A 44 -11.36 17.35 -9.35
N LYS A 45 -10.31 18.19 -9.30
CA LYS A 45 -8.94 17.74 -9.64
C LYS A 45 -8.42 16.66 -8.70
N LYS A 46 -8.67 16.78 -7.39
CA LYS A 46 -8.22 15.78 -6.41
C LYS A 46 -8.91 14.42 -6.61
N GLN A 47 -10.20 14.42 -6.90
CA GLN A 47 -10.94 13.19 -7.22
C GLN A 47 -10.48 12.56 -8.53
N GLU A 48 -10.20 13.37 -9.56
CA GLU A 48 -9.66 12.89 -10.84
C GLU A 48 -8.26 12.29 -10.69
N THR A 49 -7.36 12.95 -9.94
CA THR A 49 -6.01 12.42 -9.65
C THR A 49 -6.08 11.09 -8.89
N GLN A 50 -6.92 11.00 -7.85
CA GLN A 50 -7.09 9.75 -7.10
C GLN A 50 -7.66 8.62 -7.96
N LYS A 51 -8.62 8.93 -8.82
CA LYS A 51 -9.20 7.98 -9.77
C LYS A 51 -8.14 7.47 -10.75
N ASN A 52 -7.36 8.37 -11.36
CA ASN A 52 -6.29 8.01 -12.30
C ASN A 52 -5.22 7.13 -11.62
N ASN A 53 -4.77 7.51 -10.42
CA ASN A 53 -3.81 6.72 -9.66
C ASN A 53 -4.33 5.31 -9.34
N THR A 54 -5.63 5.19 -9.03
CA THR A 54 -6.28 3.90 -8.76
C THR A 54 -6.35 3.03 -10.01
N ASP A 55 -6.66 3.62 -11.17
CA ASP A 55 -6.69 2.91 -12.44
C ASP A 55 -5.30 2.37 -12.83
N ILE A 56 -4.26 3.18 -12.66
CA ILE A 56 -2.87 2.77 -12.89
C ILE A 56 -2.45 1.65 -11.94
N LEU A 57 -2.81 1.75 -10.65
CA LEU A 57 -2.55 0.68 -9.69
C LEU A 57 -3.23 -0.62 -10.10
N ASN A 58 -4.49 -0.58 -10.52
CA ASN A 58 -5.21 -1.78 -10.95
C ASN A 58 -4.53 -2.45 -12.15
N LYS A 59 -4.05 -1.66 -13.13
CA LYS A 59 -3.27 -2.19 -14.27
C LYS A 59 -1.98 -2.89 -13.81
N PHE A 60 -1.26 -2.30 -12.86
CA PHE A 60 -0.07 -2.92 -12.27
C PHE A 60 -0.40 -4.26 -11.58
N ILE A 61 -1.49 -4.31 -10.81
CA ILE A 61 -1.91 -5.55 -10.13
C ILE A 61 -2.28 -6.63 -11.15
N SER A 62 -3.03 -6.30 -12.21
CA SER A 62 -3.34 -7.24 -13.29
C SER A 62 -2.08 -7.74 -14.01
N SER A 63 -1.08 -6.88 -14.22
CA SER A 63 0.23 -7.32 -14.75
C SER A 63 0.89 -8.34 -13.84
N LYS A 64 0.89 -8.11 -12.52
CA LYS A 64 1.48 -9.04 -11.54
C LYS A 64 0.72 -10.34 -11.40
N GLU A 65 -0.59 -10.32 -11.64
CA GLU A 65 -1.43 -11.52 -11.68
C GLU A 65 -1.04 -12.42 -12.86
N ILE A 66 -0.82 -11.83 -14.04
CA ILE A 66 -0.36 -12.54 -15.24
C ILE A 66 1.06 -13.11 -15.05
N GLU A 67 1.93 -12.41 -14.31
CA GLU A 67 3.26 -12.92 -13.91
C GLU A 67 3.19 -14.12 -12.93
N GLY A 68 2.01 -14.51 -12.47
CA GLY A 68 1.80 -15.67 -11.59
C GLY A 68 1.98 -15.36 -10.10
N CYS A 69 1.87 -14.10 -9.69
CA CYS A 69 1.89 -13.76 -8.27
C CYS A 69 0.65 -14.32 -7.54
N SER A 70 0.85 -14.91 -6.36
CA SER A 70 -0.28 -15.37 -5.52
C SER A 70 -1.21 -14.22 -5.11
N ASN A 71 -2.49 -14.51 -4.88
CA ASN A 71 -3.46 -13.53 -4.36
C ASN A 71 -2.98 -12.80 -3.09
N ARG A 72 -2.29 -13.51 -2.20
CA ARG A 72 -1.70 -12.92 -0.99
C ARG A 72 -0.66 -11.85 -1.35
N THR A 73 0.19 -12.16 -2.33
CA THR A 73 1.19 -11.23 -2.85
C THR A 73 0.51 -10.03 -3.48
N LEU A 74 -0.48 -10.23 -4.36
CA LEU A 74 -1.23 -9.16 -5.03
C LEU A 74 -1.88 -8.19 -4.05
N ASN A 75 -2.58 -8.71 -3.03
CA ASN A 75 -3.18 -7.90 -1.99
C ASN A 75 -2.11 -7.12 -1.20
N TYR A 76 -0.99 -7.76 -0.88
CA TYR A 76 0.11 -7.08 -0.21
C TYR A 76 0.71 -5.94 -1.05
N TYR A 77 0.85 -6.11 -2.36
CA TYR A 77 1.24 -5.01 -3.25
C TYR A 77 0.19 -3.89 -3.24
N LYS A 78 -1.07 -4.24 -3.44
CA LYS A 78 -2.20 -3.29 -3.51
C LYS A 78 -2.29 -2.44 -2.24
N ASP A 79 -2.31 -3.07 -1.07
CA ASP A 79 -2.45 -2.38 0.21
C ASP A 79 -1.31 -1.38 0.46
N ASN A 80 -0.06 -1.78 0.18
CA ASN A 80 1.10 -0.91 0.41
C ASN A 80 1.16 0.25 -0.59
N ILE A 81 0.79 0.01 -1.86
CA ILE A 81 0.80 1.07 -2.88
C ILE A 81 -0.36 2.04 -2.66
N THR A 82 -1.58 1.55 -2.41
CA THR A 82 -2.74 2.39 -2.05
C THR A 82 -2.41 3.28 -0.86
N LYS A 83 -1.86 2.71 0.22
CA LYS A 83 -1.47 3.49 1.40
C LYS A 83 -0.45 4.58 1.08
N MET A 84 0.51 4.31 0.19
CA MET A 84 1.47 5.32 -0.27
C MET A 84 0.80 6.43 -1.07
N LEU A 85 -0.07 6.08 -2.02
CA LEU A 85 -0.81 7.05 -2.85
C LEU A 85 -1.73 7.93 -2.01
N ASP A 86 -2.44 7.35 -1.03
CA ASP A 86 -3.33 8.09 -0.13
C ASP A 86 -2.55 9.05 0.79
N THR A 87 -1.35 8.66 1.22
CA THR A 87 -0.51 9.47 2.10
C THR A 87 0.15 10.63 1.35
N ILE A 88 0.67 10.37 0.15
CA ILE A 88 1.38 11.38 -0.65
C ILE A 88 0.38 12.34 -1.31
N ASN A 89 -0.76 11.81 -1.77
CA ASN A 89 -1.85 12.58 -2.39
C ASN A 89 -1.37 13.48 -3.55
N LEU A 90 -0.47 12.96 -4.39
CA LEU A 90 0.01 13.58 -5.63
C LEU A 90 -0.29 12.68 -6.83
N SER A 91 -0.22 13.22 -8.04
CA SER A 91 -0.25 12.39 -9.25
C SER A 91 1.00 11.52 -9.33
N ILE A 92 0.89 10.31 -9.87
CA ILE A 92 2.01 9.34 -9.94
C ILE A 92 3.24 9.93 -10.66
N ASP A 93 3.03 10.73 -11.71
CA ASP A 93 4.06 11.40 -12.49
C ASP A 93 4.78 12.53 -11.74
N GLU A 94 4.15 13.09 -10.70
CA GLU A 94 4.72 14.15 -9.86
C GLU A 94 5.54 13.60 -8.67
N ILE A 95 5.49 12.28 -8.42
CA ILE A 95 6.16 11.68 -7.27
C ILE A 95 7.68 11.70 -7.47
N THR A 96 8.36 12.46 -6.61
CA THR A 96 9.82 12.58 -6.65
C THR A 96 10.53 11.61 -5.70
N THR A 97 11.85 11.47 -5.87
CA THR A 97 12.69 10.72 -4.92
C THR A 97 12.55 11.25 -3.49
N GLU A 98 12.42 12.57 -3.31
CA GLU A 98 12.36 13.16 -1.98
C GLU A 98 11.01 12.89 -1.30
N THR A 99 9.92 12.95 -2.07
CA THR A 99 8.59 12.57 -1.61
C THR A 99 8.58 11.14 -1.05
N LEU A 100 9.21 10.20 -1.76
CA LEU A 100 9.31 8.82 -1.31
C LEU A 100 10.24 8.61 -0.11
N ARG A 101 11.32 9.40 0.02
CA ARG A 101 12.18 9.36 1.21
C ARG A 101 11.43 9.84 2.44
N ASN A 102 10.71 10.95 2.33
CA ASN A 102 9.89 11.49 3.41
C ASN A 102 8.81 10.48 3.81
N TYR A 103 8.09 9.91 2.83
CA TYR A 103 7.11 8.85 3.09
C TYR A 103 7.70 7.67 3.88
N LEU A 104 8.87 7.14 3.47
CA LEU A 104 9.50 6.01 4.18
C LEU A 104 10.02 6.41 5.58
N ALA A 105 10.51 7.64 5.74
CA ALA A 105 10.96 8.17 7.03
C ALA A 105 9.78 8.36 8.00
N ASP A 106 8.68 8.94 7.52
CA ASP A 106 7.46 9.15 8.29
C ASP A 106 6.80 7.81 8.63
N TYR A 107 6.79 6.86 7.71
CA TYR A 107 6.31 5.50 7.99
C TYR A 107 7.10 4.87 9.13
N LYS A 108 8.42 5.03 9.15
CA LYS A 108 9.27 4.57 10.25
C LYS A 108 8.99 5.30 11.57
N GLY A 109 8.75 6.61 11.53
CA GLY A 109 8.48 7.42 12.73
C GLY A 109 7.11 7.14 13.35
N ASN A 110 6.09 6.94 12.50
CA ASN A 110 4.69 6.82 12.92
C ASN A 110 4.23 5.37 13.13
N SER A 111 5.05 4.38 12.75
CA SER A 111 4.72 2.97 12.96
C SER A 111 5.76 2.28 13.83
N LYS A 112 5.34 1.28 14.61
CA LYS A 112 6.26 0.33 15.28
C LYS A 112 6.92 -0.65 14.29
N ALA A 113 6.98 -0.31 12.99
CA ALA A 113 7.48 -1.21 11.97
C ALA A 113 9.01 -1.33 12.05
N GLY A 114 9.49 -2.57 12.02
CA GLY A 114 10.93 -2.85 11.97
C GLY A 114 11.55 -2.50 10.62
N MET A 115 12.90 -2.44 10.58
CA MET A 115 13.67 -2.14 9.36
C MET A 115 13.35 -3.08 8.18
N VAL A 116 13.05 -4.35 8.48
CA VAL A 116 12.63 -5.35 7.48
C VAL A 116 11.36 -4.90 6.75
N THR A 117 10.38 -4.39 7.49
CA THR A 117 9.11 -3.93 6.92
C THR A 117 9.32 -2.73 6.01
N ILE A 118 10.17 -1.77 6.43
CA ILE A 118 10.50 -0.61 5.61
C ILE A 118 11.21 -1.04 4.30
N ASP A 119 12.17 -1.98 4.37
CA ASP A 119 12.82 -2.49 3.16
C ASP A 119 11.84 -3.24 2.25
N ASN A 120 10.88 -3.99 2.82
CA ASN A 120 9.82 -4.64 2.05
C ASN A 120 8.93 -3.62 1.32
N ILE A 121 8.51 -2.55 1.99
CA ILE A 121 7.75 -1.46 1.37
C ILE A 121 8.58 -0.83 0.26
N ARG A 122 9.85 -0.49 0.51
CA ARG A 122 10.76 0.03 -0.52
C ARG A 122 10.86 -0.89 -1.73
N ARG A 123 10.93 -2.22 -1.53
CA ARG A 123 10.97 -3.21 -2.63
C ARG A 123 9.68 -3.23 -3.45
N ILE A 124 8.53 -3.12 -2.79
CA ILE A 124 7.22 -2.99 -3.46
C ILE A 124 7.18 -1.74 -4.32
N LEU A 125 7.53 -0.59 -3.73
CA LEU A 125 7.58 0.69 -4.45
C LEU A 125 8.56 0.61 -5.63
N SER A 126 9.72 -0.01 -5.44
CA SER A 126 10.70 -0.21 -6.52
C SER A 126 10.13 -1.03 -7.69
N SER A 127 9.35 -2.07 -7.39
CA SER A 127 8.69 -2.91 -8.41
C SER A 127 7.60 -2.13 -9.15
N PHE A 128 6.78 -1.37 -8.41
CA PHE A 128 5.73 -0.53 -8.99
C PHE A 128 6.29 0.57 -9.90
N PHE A 129 7.24 1.39 -9.42
CA PHE A 129 7.81 2.46 -10.22
C PHE A 129 8.71 1.97 -11.37
N ALA A 130 9.29 0.77 -11.26
CA ALA A 130 9.99 0.15 -12.41
C ALA A 130 9.00 -0.28 -13.50
N TRP A 131 7.84 -0.84 -13.11
CA TRP A 131 6.78 -1.16 -14.07
C TRP A 131 6.24 0.11 -14.74
N LEU A 132 6.03 1.19 -13.99
CA LEU A 132 5.61 2.48 -14.56
C LEU A 132 6.62 3.05 -15.56
N GLU A 133 7.92 2.89 -15.31
CA GLU A 133 8.99 3.32 -16.23
C GLU A 133 9.00 2.45 -17.50
N ASN A 134 8.76 1.14 -17.37
CA ASN A 134 8.75 0.21 -18.51
C ASN A 134 7.52 0.38 -19.42
N GLU A 135 6.39 0.81 -18.85
CA GLU A 135 5.13 1.05 -19.57
C GLU A 135 4.95 2.52 -19.99
N ASP A 136 6.03 3.32 -19.95
CA ASP A 136 6.08 4.73 -20.37
C ASP A 136 5.13 5.69 -19.61
N TYR A 137 4.62 5.30 -18.43
CA TYR A 137 3.85 6.21 -17.56
C TYR A 137 4.73 7.30 -16.93
N ILE A 138 6.01 7.00 -16.72
CA ILE A 138 7.01 7.95 -16.20
C ILE A 138 8.32 7.80 -16.96
N VAL A 139 9.04 8.91 -17.11
CA VAL A 139 10.35 8.91 -17.81
C VAL A 139 11.44 8.23 -16.98
N LYS A 140 11.34 8.27 -15.64
CA LYS A 140 12.39 7.76 -14.75
C LYS A 140 11.84 7.40 -13.38
N SER A 141 12.15 6.19 -12.89
CA SER A 141 11.74 5.76 -11.57
C SER A 141 12.34 6.62 -10.43
N PRO A 142 11.50 7.23 -9.55
CA PRO A 142 11.97 8.01 -8.40
C PRO A 142 12.66 7.16 -7.32
N VAL A 143 12.40 5.84 -7.30
CA VAL A 143 12.95 4.89 -6.31
C VAL A 143 14.42 4.54 -6.58
N ARG A 144 14.91 4.74 -7.81
CA ARG A 144 16.25 4.31 -8.24
C ARG A 144 17.40 4.86 -7.37
N ARG A 145 17.21 6.01 -6.73
CA ARG A 145 18.19 6.66 -5.84
C ARG A 145 17.99 6.36 -4.35
N ILE A 146 16.97 5.58 -3.99
CA ILE A 146 16.67 5.22 -2.61
C ILE A 146 17.47 3.97 -2.26
N HIS A 147 18.47 4.15 -1.41
CA HIS A 147 19.37 3.08 -1.01
C HIS A 147 18.64 2.06 -0.14
N LYS A 148 19.12 0.82 -0.19
CA LYS A 148 18.59 -0.27 0.63
C LYS A 148 18.69 0.10 2.12
N VAL A 149 17.61 -0.14 2.86
CA VAL A 149 17.61 0.06 4.32
C VAL A 149 18.50 -1.01 4.95
N LYS A 150 19.55 -0.57 5.66
CA LYS A 150 20.42 -1.48 6.41
C LYS A 150 19.58 -2.20 7.46
N THR A 151 19.34 -3.47 7.22
CA THR A 151 18.56 -4.32 8.09
C THR A 151 19.49 -5.35 8.68
N THR A 152 19.65 -5.35 10.00
CA THR A 152 20.36 -6.43 10.70
C THR A 152 19.52 -7.69 10.55
N ARG A 153 20.06 -8.71 9.89
CA ARG A 153 19.42 -10.04 9.88
C ARG A 153 19.40 -10.54 11.32
N LYS A 154 18.22 -10.58 11.93
CA LYS A 154 18.05 -11.28 13.20
C LYS A 154 18.20 -12.76 12.90
N VAL A 155 19.31 -13.35 13.36
CA VAL A 155 19.49 -14.80 13.31
C VAL A 155 18.39 -15.38 14.20
N LYS A 156 17.55 -16.25 13.62
CA LYS A 156 16.58 -16.99 14.42
C LYS A 156 17.36 -18.06 15.18
N GLU A 157 17.07 -18.19 16.47
CA GLU A 157 17.60 -19.28 17.27
C GLU A 157 17.07 -20.60 16.72
N THR A 158 17.95 -21.59 16.62
CA THR A 158 17.61 -22.95 16.22
C THR A 158 17.07 -23.71 17.42
N LEU A 159 16.09 -24.59 17.18
CA LEU A 159 15.61 -25.49 18.23
C LEU A 159 16.70 -26.51 18.56
N THR A 160 17.03 -26.64 19.85
CA THR A 160 17.89 -27.74 20.34
C THR A 160 17.07 -29.01 20.51
N ASP A 161 17.74 -30.16 20.62
CA ASP A 161 17.08 -31.44 20.89
C ASP A 161 16.23 -31.38 22.18
N GLU A 162 16.73 -30.71 23.22
CA GLU A 162 15.97 -30.46 24.45
C GLU A 162 14.71 -29.60 24.24
N ASN A 163 14.74 -28.65 23.31
CA ASN A 163 13.55 -27.86 22.97
C ASN A 163 12.53 -28.69 22.21
N LEU A 164 12.97 -29.63 21.38
CA LEU A 164 12.09 -30.56 20.67
C LEU A 164 11.39 -31.52 21.64
N GLU A 165 12.12 -32.07 22.62
CA GLU A 165 11.51 -32.92 23.66
C GLU A 165 10.47 -32.16 24.48
N LYS A 166 10.77 -30.92 24.89
CA LYS A 166 9.77 -30.07 25.56
C LYS A 166 8.53 -29.81 24.69
N LEU A 167 8.69 -29.64 23.38
CA LEU A 167 7.57 -29.45 22.47
C LEU A 167 6.71 -30.73 22.36
N ARG A 168 7.34 -31.91 22.31
CA ARG A 168 6.64 -33.20 22.33
C ARG A 168 5.79 -33.36 23.59
N ASP A 169 6.38 -33.07 24.76
CA ASP A 169 5.69 -33.16 26.05
C ASP A 169 4.48 -32.22 26.17
N THR A 170 4.50 -31.08 25.45
CA THR A 170 3.37 -30.13 25.45
C THR A 170 2.21 -30.52 24.51
N CYS A 171 2.40 -31.50 23.63
CA CYS A 171 1.35 -31.94 22.70
C CYS A 171 0.28 -32.76 23.43
N SER A 172 -0.88 -32.16 23.67
CA SER A 172 -1.98 -32.79 24.43
C SER A 172 -2.78 -33.83 23.64
N ASN A 173 -2.63 -33.87 22.32
CA ASN A 173 -3.36 -34.79 21.46
C ASN A 173 -2.46 -35.37 20.35
N VAL A 174 -2.88 -36.53 19.83
CA VAL A 174 -2.13 -37.30 18.82
C VAL A 174 -1.94 -36.53 17.52
N LYS A 175 -2.88 -35.65 17.17
CA LYS A 175 -2.80 -34.84 15.94
C LYS A 175 -1.68 -33.81 16.01
N ASP A 176 -1.55 -33.09 17.12
CA ASP A 176 -0.50 -32.09 17.31
C ASP A 176 0.88 -32.74 17.34
N LEU A 177 0.99 -33.91 17.99
CA LEU A 177 2.21 -34.71 17.97
C LEU A 177 2.57 -35.18 16.56
N ALA A 178 1.61 -35.69 15.78
CA ALA A 178 1.83 -36.11 14.40
C ALA A 178 2.26 -34.94 13.50
N ILE A 179 1.68 -33.75 13.68
CA ILE A 179 2.06 -32.53 12.97
C ILE A 179 3.50 -32.13 13.30
N LEU A 180 3.85 -32.12 14.59
CA LEU A 180 5.19 -31.80 15.06
C LEU A 180 6.23 -32.78 14.48
N GLU A 181 5.95 -34.08 14.55
CA GLU A 181 6.83 -35.13 14.03
C GLU A 181 7.05 -35.04 12.53
N LEU A 182 5.98 -34.78 11.78
CA LEU A 182 6.06 -34.64 10.34
C LEU A 182 6.89 -33.42 9.94
N LEU A 183 6.70 -32.29 10.62
CA LEU A 183 7.48 -31.06 10.40
C LEU A 183 8.97 -31.27 10.69
N ILE A 184 9.31 -31.92 11.82
CA ILE A 184 10.71 -32.16 12.21
C ILE A 184 11.36 -33.17 11.24
N SER A 185 10.66 -34.24 10.88
CA SER A 185 11.22 -35.34 10.09
C SER A 185 11.39 -35.01 8.61
N THR A 186 10.52 -34.17 8.04
CA THR A 186 10.51 -33.86 6.60
C THR A 186 11.03 -32.47 6.27
N GLY A 187 11.04 -31.55 7.25
CA GLY A 187 11.40 -30.15 7.03
C GLY A 187 10.40 -29.38 6.15
N MET A 188 9.19 -29.90 5.94
CA MET A 188 8.17 -29.24 5.14
C MET A 188 7.72 -27.91 5.76
N ARG A 189 7.29 -26.96 4.92
CA ARG A 189 6.80 -25.65 5.37
C ARG A 189 5.44 -25.80 6.01
N VAL A 190 5.13 -24.91 6.96
CA VAL A 190 3.81 -24.85 7.60
C VAL A 190 2.65 -24.75 6.59
N GLY A 191 2.87 -24.08 5.46
CA GLY A 191 1.85 -24.00 4.40
C GLY A 191 1.60 -25.34 3.71
N GLU A 192 2.62 -26.18 3.58
CA GLU A 192 2.54 -27.49 2.93
C GLU A 192 1.74 -28.46 3.83
N ILE A 193 2.08 -28.57 5.11
CA ILE A 193 1.34 -29.45 6.05
C ILE A 193 -0.13 -29.06 6.22
N THR A 194 -0.47 -27.76 6.15
CA THR A 194 -1.87 -27.32 6.26
C THR A 194 -2.75 -27.71 5.06
N ARG A 195 -2.14 -28.09 3.92
CA ARG A 195 -2.86 -28.53 2.72
C ARG A 195 -2.80 -30.03 2.49
N LEU A 196 -1.96 -30.74 3.24
CA LEU A 196 -1.74 -32.17 3.09
C LEU A 196 -2.98 -32.97 3.49
N ASN A 197 -3.44 -33.85 2.61
CA ASN A 197 -4.52 -34.80 2.88
C ASN A 197 -3.96 -36.21 3.03
N ILE A 198 -4.77 -37.09 3.65
CA ILE A 198 -4.41 -38.52 3.78
C ILE A 198 -4.23 -39.18 2.40
N SER A 199 -4.98 -38.72 1.38
CA SER A 199 -4.84 -39.18 -0.01
C SER A 199 -3.47 -38.90 -0.62
N ASP A 200 -2.75 -37.92 -0.07
CA ASP A 200 -1.47 -37.46 -0.59
C ASP A 200 -0.30 -38.25 0.04
N MET A 201 -0.62 -39.21 0.93
CA MET A 201 0.34 -40.04 1.64
C MET A 201 0.36 -41.47 1.11
N ASN A 202 1.53 -41.92 0.66
CA ASN A 202 1.78 -43.32 0.39
C ASN A 202 2.50 -43.96 1.58
N PHE A 203 1.74 -44.67 2.41
CA PHE A 203 2.28 -45.35 3.59
C PHE A 203 3.19 -46.53 3.27
N GLN A 204 3.06 -47.14 2.08
CA GLN A 204 3.94 -48.23 1.65
C GLN A 204 5.32 -47.70 1.26
N GLU A 205 5.34 -46.62 0.48
CA GLU A 205 6.58 -45.98 0.02
C GLU A 205 7.15 -44.99 1.04
N ARG A 206 6.42 -44.71 2.12
CA ARG A 206 6.75 -43.69 3.14
C ARG A 206 7.02 -42.33 2.50
N SER A 207 6.16 -41.96 1.55
CA SER A 207 6.26 -40.71 0.78
C SER A 207 4.98 -39.90 0.92
N CYS A 208 5.09 -38.58 0.75
CA CYS A 208 3.96 -37.69 0.63
C CYS A 208 4.26 -36.61 -0.42
N ILE A 209 3.25 -36.19 -1.18
CA ILE A 209 3.38 -35.21 -2.25
C ILE A 209 2.46 -34.03 -1.92
N PHE A 210 2.92 -32.79 -2.08
CA PHE A 210 2.21 -31.57 -1.63
C PHE A 210 2.16 -30.48 -2.69
#